data_AF-A0A497IGL2-F1
#
_entry.id   AF-A0A497IGL2-F1
#
_cell.length_a   1.000
_cell.length_b   1.000
_cell.length_c   1.000
_cell.angle_alpha   90.00
_cell.angle_beta   90.00
_cell.angle_gamma   90.00
#
_symmetry.space_group_name_H-M   'P 1'
#
loop_
_entity.id
_entity.type
_entity.pdbx_description
1 polymer ?
#
loop_
_entity_poly.entity_id
_entity_poly.type
_entity_poly.pdbx_seq_one_letter_code
_entity_poly.pdbx_strand_id
1 'polypeptide(L)'
;NLLLKKKIKIFSPEFFITSYRIETVQDFFRELEIRSTSESNRKDVENMKDLLPSIAQEENIEAKEYNQWKISEIGIEKFKEIINKVKDKAAVWFGFKGTIDAVLNRVEKDNVKLPDYYITLEWLLKNYIENKNGKKLCIIVSSDRETLSKIIIEVLENSLKIRRKGTRTHDVLFLIDEAHEFLPQKGSGKEKECADTIERLTRMGRKYGLGICIASQRVAYLNTTAISNCHTTFIGSLPRDYDRGAVKNAYGISEDVLAQVVTFPPGHWYVVSSGATGMNNVPIRLITENKEKRLAEFFRDKNLLSPEAETFLKERKLIKSE
;
A
#
# COMPACT_ATOMS: atom_id res chain seq x y z
N ASN A 1 6.47 15.63 19.71
CA ASN A 1 7.51 16.51 19.10
C ASN A 1 7.80 16.15 17.63
N LEU A 2 8.09 14.89 17.25
CA LEU A 2 8.36 14.49 15.86
C LEU A 2 7.14 14.53 14.90
N LEU A 3 5.94 14.18 15.37
CA LEU A 3 4.70 14.28 14.61
C LEU A 3 4.34 15.74 14.30
N LEU A 4 4.45 16.62 15.29
CA LEU A 4 4.25 18.08 15.15
C LEU A 4 5.29 18.71 14.21
N LYS A 5 6.51 18.16 14.17
CA LYS A 5 7.57 18.52 13.22
C LYS A 5 7.38 17.91 11.82
N LYS A 6 6.25 17.24 11.55
CA LYS A 6 5.86 16.63 10.26
C LYS A 6 6.88 15.60 9.71
N LYS A 7 7.75 15.04 10.55
CA LYS A 7 8.76 14.06 10.15
C LYS A 7 8.19 12.64 10.02
N ILE A 8 7.21 12.31 10.86
CA ILE A 8 6.48 11.03 10.84
C ILE A 8 5.06 11.31 10.33
N LYS A 9 4.58 10.44 9.45
CA LYS A 9 3.20 10.45 8.95
C LYS A 9 2.45 9.24 9.49
N ILE A 10 1.16 9.40 9.74
CA ILE A 10 0.28 8.37 10.29
C ILE A 10 -0.67 7.90 9.19
N PHE A 11 -0.75 6.58 9.05
CA PHE A 11 -1.80 5.91 8.29
C PHE A 11 -3.01 5.76 9.20
N SER A 12 -4.16 6.29 8.80
CA SER A 12 -5.43 5.88 9.38
C SER A 12 -6.06 4.86 8.45
N PRO A 13 -6.24 3.59 8.85
CA PRO A 13 -6.86 2.57 8.00
C PRO A 13 -8.21 3.01 7.44
N GLU A 14 -8.99 3.75 8.24
CA GLU A 14 -10.30 4.29 7.86
C GLU A 14 -10.23 5.27 6.66
N PHE A 15 -9.17 6.07 6.58
CA PHE A 15 -9.01 7.10 5.54
C PHE A 15 -8.05 6.69 4.42
N PHE A 16 -7.27 5.63 4.65
CA PHE A 16 -6.24 5.20 3.70
C PHE A 16 -6.80 4.27 2.64
N ILE A 17 -7.71 3.36 3.00
CA ILE A 17 -8.20 2.30 2.12
C ILE A 17 -9.31 2.80 1.19
N THR A 18 -9.93 3.94 1.48
CA THR A 18 -10.86 4.60 0.56
C THR A 18 -10.08 5.26 -0.57
N SER A 19 -9.65 4.46 -1.54
CA SER A 19 -8.96 4.92 -2.76
C SER A 19 -9.75 5.97 -3.54
N TYR A 20 -11.06 6.06 -3.30
CA TYR A 20 -11.95 7.08 -3.83
C TYR A 20 -12.69 7.80 -2.70
N ARG A 21 -12.37 9.08 -2.47
CA ARG A 21 -13.13 9.92 -1.53
C ARG A 21 -14.39 10.44 -2.21
N ILE A 22 -15.49 10.52 -1.47
CA ILE A 22 -16.73 11.12 -1.94
C ILE A 22 -16.67 12.63 -1.69
N GLU A 23 -16.15 13.38 -2.65
CA GLU A 23 -15.94 14.84 -2.52
C GLU A 23 -17.01 15.66 -3.25
N THR A 24 -17.64 15.08 -4.28
CA THR A 24 -18.70 15.72 -5.07
C THR A 24 -20.03 14.99 -5.01
N VAL A 25 -21.10 15.68 -5.40
CA VAL A 25 -22.43 15.06 -5.52
C VAL A 25 -22.43 13.94 -6.55
N GLN A 26 -21.70 14.08 -7.66
CA GLN A 26 -21.53 13.00 -8.64
C GLN A 26 -20.83 11.78 -8.04
N ASP A 27 -19.82 11.97 -7.19
CA ASP A 27 -19.14 10.87 -6.49
C ASP A 27 -20.11 10.08 -5.60
N PHE A 28 -20.98 10.80 -4.90
CA PHE A 28 -22.00 10.21 -4.04
C PHE A 28 -22.95 9.32 -4.84
N PHE A 29 -23.50 9.82 -5.94
CA PHE A 29 -24.39 9.04 -6.78
C PHE A 29 -23.70 7.87 -7.47
N ARG A 30 -22.45 8.04 -7.89
CA ARG A 30 -21.67 6.93 -8.47
C ARG A 30 -21.45 5.81 -7.46
N GLU A 31 -21.19 6.15 -6.20
CA GLU A 31 -21.07 5.15 -5.13
C GLU A 31 -22.40 4.42 -4.88
N LEU A 32 -23.53 5.12 -4.95
CA LEU A 32 -24.85 4.48 -4.87
C LEU A 32 -25.07 3.51 -6.04
N GLU A 33 -24.76 3.90 -7.27
CA GLU A 33 -24.89 3.04 -8.46
C GLU A 33 -24.07 1.76 -8.34
N ILE A 34 -22.83 1.84 -7.83
CA ILE A 34 -21.96 0.68 -7.59
C ILE A 34 -22.60 -0.28 -6.59
N ARG A 35 -23.31 0.25 -5.57
CA ARG A 35 -23.98 -0.54 -4.53
C ARG A 35 -25.38 -1.00 -4.94
N SER A 36 -25.92 -0.52 -6.06
CA SER A 36 -27.22 -0.91 -6.60
C SER A 36 -27.14 -2.25 -7.33
N THR A 37 -27.44 -3.32 -6.60
CA THR A 37 -27.42 -4.71 -7.11
C THR A 37 -28.71 -5.13 -7.83
N SER A 38 -29.84 -4.45 -7.58
CA SER A 38 -31.15 -4.72 -8.20
C SER A 38 -31.58 -3.61 -9.16
N GLU A 39 -32.48 -3.93 -10.09
CA GLU A 39 -33.08 -2.95 -11.01
C GLU A 39 -33.91 -1.89 -10.27
N SER A 40 -34.60 -2.29 -9.19
CA SER A 40 -35.31 -1.37 -8.30
C SER A 40 -34.37 -0.33 -7.67
N ASN A 41 -33.21 -0.77 -7.15
CA ASN A 41 -32.24 0.14 -6.53
C ASN A 41 -31.64 1.11 -7.58
N ARG A 42 -31.45 0.67 -8.83
CA ARG A 42 -30.98 1.56 -9.91
C ARG A 42 -32.03 2.62 -10.22
N LYS A 43 -33.30 2.23 -10.28
CA LYS A 43 -34.42 3.16 -10.50
C LYS A 43 -34.57 4.16 -9.35
N ASP A 44 -34.37 3.72 -8.11
CA ASP A 44 -34.34 4.63 -6.95
C ASP A 44 -33.23 5.68 -7.10
N VAL A 45 -32.03 5.27 -7.53
CA VAL A 45 -30.91 6.20 -7.77
C VAL A 45 -31.22 7.19 -8.90
N GLU A 46 -31.82 6.75 -10.00
CA GLU A 46 -32.25 7.62 -11.10
C GLU A 46 -33.30 8.64 -10.64
N ASN A 47 -34.35 8.19 -9.94
CA ASN A 47 -35.37 9.07 -9.39
C ASN A 47 -34.79 10.13 -8.45
N MET A 48 -33.81 9.74 -7.62
CA MET A 48 -33.12 10.68 -6.73
C MET A 48 -32.31 11.72 -7.52
N LYS A 49 -31.63 11.32 -8.61
CA LYS A 49 -30.90 12.24 -9.49
C LYS A 49 -31.82 13.26 -10.14
N ASP A 50 -32.98 12.82 -10.60
CA ASP A 50 -33.97 13.67 -11.27
C ASP A 50 -34.61 14.69 -10.31
N LEU A 51 -34.75 14.33 -9.04
CA LEU A 51 -35.33 15.20 -7.99
C LEU A 51 -34.32 16.15 -7.34
N LEU A 52 -33.03 15.86 -7.45
CA LEU A 52 -31.99 16.69 -6.83
C LEU A 52 -32.04 18.17 -7.27
N PRO A 53 -32.19 18.52 -8.56
CA PRO A 53 -32.21 19.92 -9.00
C PRO A 53 -33.35 20.73 -8.39
N SER A 54 -34.55 20.15 -8.29
CA SER A 54 -35.72 20.88 -7.75
C SER A 54 -35.57 21.14 -6.25
N ILE A 55 -35.11 20.14 -5.49
CA ILE A 55 -34.90 20.28 -4.04
C ILE A 55 -33.75 21.26 -3.76
N ALA A 56 -32.71 21.24 -4.58
CA ALA A 56 -31.59 22.16 -4.39
C ALA A 56 -31.96 23.63 -4.70
N GLN A 57 -32.87 23.87 -5.66
CA GLN A 57 -33.46 25.18 -5.89
C GLN A 57 -34.33 25.64 -4.70
N GLU A 58 -35.14 24.75 -4.12
CA GLU A 58 -35.91 25.04 -2.90
C GLU A 58 -35.01 25.49 -1.73
N GLU A 59 -33.78 24.98 -1.65
CA GLU A 59 -32.79 25.30 -0.62
C GLU A 59 -31.90 26.52 -0.93
N ASN A 60 -32.26 27.32 -1.94
CA ASN A 60 -31.53 28.49 -2.44
C ASN A 60 -30.06 28.20 -2.78
N ILE A 61 -29.79 27.07 -3.45
CA ILE A 61 -28.43 26.73 -3.89
C ILE A 61 -28.33 27.00 -5.40
N GLU A 62 -27.61 28.06 -5.78
CA GLU A 62 -27.40 28.41 -7.20
C GLU A 62 -26.42 27.42 -7.87
N ALA A 63 -26.93 26.52 -8.71
CA ALA A 63 -26.12 25.56 -9.47
C ALA A 63 -25.92 26.01 -10.92
N LYS A 64 -24.68 25.98 -11.41
CA LYS A 64 -24.40 26.02 -12.86
C LYS A 64 -24.40 24.61 -13.48
N GLU A 65 -23.94 23.59 -12.75
CA GLU A 65 -24.07 22.15 -13.07
C GLU A 65 -23.98 21.31 -11.78
N TYR A 66 -25.06 20.63 -11.39
CA TYR A 66 -25.16 19.87 -10.13
C TYR A 66 -24.14 18.73 -9.98
N ASN A 67 -23.66 18.19 -11.10
CA ASN A 67 -22.73 17.07 -11.13
C ASN A 67 -21.33 17.46 -10.62
N GLN A 68 -20.95 18.74 -10.68
CA GLN A 68 -19.63 19.21 -10.28
C GLN A 68 -19.59 19.79 -8.86
N TRP A 69 -20.71 19.75 -8.14
CA TRP A 69 -20.83 20.32 -6.80
C TRP A 69 -19.95 19.63 -5.78
N LYS A 70 -19.06 20.39 -5.16
CA LYS A 70 -18.28 19.92 -4.02
C LYS A 70 -19.13 19.93 -2.77
N ILE A 71 -19.16 18.80 -2.08
CA ILE A 71 -19.89 18.63 -0.82
C ILE A 71 -19.34 19.59 0.25
N SER A 72 -18.04 19.91 0.20
CA SER A 72 -17.41 20.89 1.07
C SER A 72 -17.90 22.33 0.88
N GLU A 73 -18.41 22.70 -0.31
CA GLU A 73 -18.99 24.02 -0.58
C GLU A 73 -20.44 24.13 -0.06
N ILE A 74 -21.18 23.01 -0.06
CA ILE A 74 -22.55 22.90 0.45
C ILE A 74 -22.55 22.85 1.99
N GLY A 75 -21.54 22.20 2.57
CA GLY A 75 -21.49 21.81 3.98
C GLY A 75 -22.11 20.43 4.19
N ILE A 76 -21.43 19.58 4.97
CA ILE A 76 -21.81 18.16 5.16
C ILE A 76 -23.23 18.01 5.70
N GLU A 77 -23.60 18.80 6.71
CA GLU A 77 -24.93 18.72 7.33
C GLU A 77 -26.03 19.16 6.37
N LYS A 78 -25.83 20.28 5.66
CA LYS A 78 -26.78 20.74 4.63
C LYS A 78 -26.90 19.73 3.49
N PHE A 79 -25.80 19.10 3.07
CA PHE A 79 -25.82 18.03 2.08
C PHE A 79 -26.64 16.81 2.56
N LYS A 80 -26.45 16.37 3.81
CA LYS A 80 -27.26 15.28 4.40
C LYS A 80 -28.74 15.64 4.42
N GLU A 81 -29.10 16.86 4.79
CA GLU A 81 -30.48 17.34 4.78
C GLU A 81 -31.10 17.27 3.38
N ILE A 82 -30.38 17.75 2.36
CA ILE A 82 -30.83 17.67 0.96
C ILE A 82 -31.04 16.22 0.55
N ILE A 83 -30.08 15.34 0.79
CA ILE A 83 -30.19 13.93 0.40
C ILE A 83 -31.33 13.23 1.15
N ASN A 84 -31.59 13.57 2.42
CA ASN A 84 -32.74 13.05 3.15
C ASN A 84 -34.07 13.53 2.54
N LYS A 85 -34.18 14.80 2.15
CA LYS A 85 -35.35 15.32 1.43
C LYS A 85 -35.54 14.63 0.07
N VAL A 86 -34.46 14.42 -0.68
CA VAL A 86 -34.48 13.67 -1.95
C VAL A 86 -34.94 12.23 -1.73
N LYS A 87 -34.37 11.55 -0.72
CA LYS A 87 -34.71 10.17 -0.35
C LYS A 87 -36.19 10.00 -0.02
N ASP A 88 -36.77 10.98 0.68
CA ASP A 88 -38.18 10.93 1.07
C ASP A 88 -39.12 11.31 -0.10
N LYS A 89 -38.81 12.35 -0.89
CA LYS A 89 -39.60 12.71 -2.08
C LYS A 89 -39.55 11.65 -3.18
N ALA A 90 -38.40 10.98 -3.37
CA ALA A 90 -38.24 9.91 -4.35
C ALA A 90 -38.96 8.61 -3.95
N ALA A 91 -39.56 8.55 -2.76
CA ALA A 91 -40.21 7.36 -2.20
C ALA A 91 -39.29 6.11 -2.22
N VAL A 92 -38.01 6.31 -1.91
CA VAL A 92 -36.99 5.25 -1.99
C VAL A 92 -37.39 4.04 -1.14
N TRP A 93 -37.20 2.85 -1.72
CA TRP A 93 -37.52 1.60 -1.06
C TRP A 93 -36.76 1.43 0.27
N PHE A 94 -37.45 0.93 1.31
CA PHE A 94 -36.93 0.90 2.68
C PHE A 94 -35.56 0.22 2.81
N GLY A 95 -35.34 -0.89 2.09
CA GLY A 95 -34.05 -1.60 2.15
C GLY A 95 -32.91 -0.85 1.46
N PHE A 96 -33.20 0.07 0.54
CA PHE A 96 -32.17 0.92 -0.09
C PHE A 96 -31.82 2.16 0.74
N LYS A 97 -32.75 2.63 1.61
CA LYS A 97 -32.48 3.73 2.55
C LYS A 97 -31.23 3.48 3.41
N GLY A 98 -31.05 2.25 3.91
CA GLY A 98 -29.85 1.88 4.68
C GLY A 98 -28.54 1.96 3.88
N THR A 99 -28.59 1.72 2.56
CA THR A 99 -27.42 1.88 1.68
C THR A 99 -27.09 3.36 1.50
N ILE A 100 -28.11 4.21 1.32
CA ILE A 100 -27.95 5.66 1.23
C ILE A 100 -27.32 6.21 2.52
N ASP A 101 -27.84 5.82 3.68
CA ASP A 101 -27.33 6.27 4.98
C ASP A 101 -25.87 5.81 5.20
N ALA A 102 -25.52 4.59 4.75
CA ALA A 102 -24.13 4.11 4.80
C ALA A 102 -23.18 4.93 3.89
N VAL A 103 -23.64 5.36 2.72
CA VAL A 103 -22.86 6.23 1.83
C VAL A 103 -22.75 7.65 2.41
N LEU A 104 -23.82 8.19 3.01
CA LEU A 104 -23.78 9.49 3.71
C LEU A 104 -22.78 9.49 4.88
N ASN A 105 -22.76 8.44 5.68
CA ASN A 105 -21.76 8.28 6.75
C ASN A 105 -20.32 8.24 6.20
N ARG A 106 -20.13 7.66 5.00
CA ARG A 106 -18.84 7.69 4.32
C ARG A 106 -18.48 9.08 3.81
N VAL A 107 -19.44 9.85 3.27
CA VAL A 107 -19.22 11.25 2.87
C VAL A 107 -18.69 12.08 4.03
N GLU A 108 -19.28 11.93 5.21
CA GLU A 108 -18.85 12.64 6.41
C GLU A 108 -17.38 12.31 6.73
N LYS A 109 -17.03 11.03 6.78
CA LYS A 109 -15.64 10.57 6.98
C LYS A 109 -14.70 11.10 5.90
N ASP A 110 -15.10 11.00 4.64
CA ASP A 110 -14.30 11.42 3.50
C ASP A 110 -14.14 12.93 3.42
N ASN A 111 -14.91 13.75 4.14
CA ASN A 111 -14.76 15.22 4.17
C ASN A 111 -14.18 15.76 5.49
N VAL A 112 -13.79 14.88 6.42
CA VAL A 112 -13.05 15.30 7.62
C VAL A 112 -11.71 15.92 7.20
N LYS A 113 -11.44 17.14 7.69
CA LYS A 113 -10.14 17.77 7.52
C LYS A 113 -9.10 17.06 8.38
N LEU A 114 -8.37 16.14 7.76
CA LEU A 114 -7.33 15.39 8.43
C LEU A 114 -6.16 16.31 8.81
N PRO A 115 -5.62 16.19 10.04
CA PRO A 115 -4.36 16.84 10.37
C PRO A 115 -3.25 16.49 9.37
N ASP A 116 -2.35 17.44 9.08
CA ASP A 116 -1.29 17.28 8.08
C ASP A 116 -0.37 16.07 8.26
N TYR A 117 -0.33 15.47 9.47
CA TYR A 117 0.45 14.28 9.73
C TYR A 117 -0.26 12.99 9.31
N TYR A 118 -1.58 13.00 9.05
CA TYR A 118 -2.25 11.88 8.40
C TYR A 118 -1.98 11.89 6.89
N ILE A 119 -1.96 10.70 6.30
CA ILE A 119 -1.80 10.52 4.85
C ILE A 119 -2.85 9.57 4.30
N THR A 120 -3.28 9.84 3.08
CA THR A 120 -4.20 9.01 2.29
C THR A 120 -3.41 8.17 1.28
N LEU A 121 -4.07 7.16 0.70
CA LEU A 121 -3.48 6.40 -0.40
C LEU A 121 -3.18 7.31 -1.59
N GLU A 122 -4.10 8.20 -1.96
CA GLU A 122 -3.89 9.17 -3.04
C GLU A 122 -2.63 10.01 -2.80
N TRP A 123 -2.45 10.52 -1.57
CA TRP A 123 -1.23 11.27 -1.22
C TRP A 123 0.02 10.40 -1.42
N LEU A 124 0.00 9.14 -0.98
CA LEU A 124 1.13 8.23 -1.15
C LEU A 124 1.44 7.98 -2.64
N LEU A 125 0.43 7.66 -3.44
CA LEU A 125 0.58 7.38 -4.87
C LEU A 125 1.11 8.62 -5.62
N LYS A 126 0.54 9.79 -5.35
CA LYS A 126 0.98 11.06 -5.95
C LYS A 126 2.44 11.38 -5.64
N ASN A 127 2.88 11.16 -4.39
CA ASN A 127 4.22 11.52 -3.95
C ASN A 127 5.31 10.51 -4.33
N TYR A 128 4.99 9.21 -4.42
CA TYR A 128 6.00 8.16 -4.60
C TYR A 128 5.86 7.36 -5.90
N ILE A 129 4.70 7.40 -6.57
CA ILE A 129 4.45 6.64 -7.81
C ILE A 129 4.41 7.57 -9.02
N GLU A 130 3.74 8.72 -8.90
CA GLU A 130 3.55 9.66 -10.01
C GLU A 130 4.68 10.69 -10.08
N ASN A 131 5.05 11.30 -8.95
CA ASN A 131 6.02 12.38 -8.90
C ASN A 131 7.48 11.89 -8.80
N LYS A 132 8.22 12.00 -9.91
CA LYS A 132 9.66 11.66 -9.98
C LYS A 132 10.56 12.51 -9.06
N ASN A 133 10.20 13.77 -8.85
CA ASN A 133 11.03 14.73 -8.10
C ASN A 133 10.69 14.78 -6.61
N GLY A 134 9.80 13.88 -6.15
CA GLY A 134 9.35 13.79 -4.77
C GLY A 134 10.36 13.12 -3.83
N LYS A 135 9.85 12.71 -2.67
CA LYS A 135 10.60 11.92 -1.69
C LYS A 135 10.95 10.56 -2.28
N LYS A 136 12.15 10.06 -1.99
CA LYS A 136 12.67 8.81 -2.57
C LYS A 136 12.44 7.56 -1.72
N LEU A 137 12.03 7.72 -0.46
CA LEU A 137 11.85 6.62 0.49
C LEU A 137 10.57 6.82 1.30
N CYS A 138 9.72 5.80 1.31
CA CYS A 138 8.56 5.67 2.18
C CYS A 138 8.74 4.39 3.00
N ILE A 139 8.64 4.50 4.32
CA ILE A 139 8.63 3.35 5.22
C ILE A 139 7.25 3.30 5.86
N ILE A 140 6.57 2.17 5.70
CA ILE A 140 5.26 1.90 6.29
C ILE A 140 5.46 0.87 7.39
N VAL A 141 5.06 1.20 8.61
CA VAL A 141 5.16 0.32 9.77
C VAL A 141 3.79 0.23 10.42
N SER A 142 3.36 -0.98 10.72
CA SER A 142 2.14 -1.25 11.48
C SER A 142 2.32 -2.56 12.26
N SER A 143 1.76 -2.60 13.46
CA SER A 143 1.68 -3.82 14.27
C SER A 143 0.51 -4.72 13.89
N ASP A 144 -0.47 -4.19 13.14
CA ASP A 144 -1.58 -4.95 12.61
C ASP A 144 -1.28 -5.47 11.20
N ARG A 145 -1.16 -6.79 11.09
CA ARG A 145 -0.92 -7.52 9.85
C ARG A 145 -2.07 -7.36 8.87
N GLU A 146 -3.33 -7.35 9.33
CA GLU A 146 -4.47 -7.25 8.41
C GLU A 146 -4.52 -5.89 7.73
N THR A 147 -4.26 -4.82 8.50
CA THR A 147 -4.08 -3.47 7.95
C THR A 147 -2.93 -3.41 6.95
N LEU A 148 -1.77 -4.00 7.26
CA LEU A 148 -0.65 -4.03 6.30
C LEU A 148 -1.01 -4.75 5.01
N SER A 149 -1.66 -5.92 5.09
CA SER A 149 -2.12 -6.64 3.90
C SER A 149 -3.03 -5.77 3.02
N LYS A 150 -3.99 -5.06 3.62
CA LYS A 150 -4.87 -4.13 2.87
C LYS A 150 -4.08 -2.99 2.23
N ILE A 151 -3.13 -2.40 2.96
CA ILE A 151 -2.26 -1.34 2.43
C ILE A 151 -1.43 -1.86 1.25
N ILE A 152 -0.83 -3.05 1.37
CA ILE A 152 -0.04 -3.68 0.30
C ILE A 152 -0.92 -3.86 -0.93
N ILE A 153 -2.10 -4.48 -0.78
CA ILE A 153 -3.04 -4.69 -1.90
C ILE A 153 -3.34 -3.36 -2.60
N GLU A 154 -3.85 -2.38 -1.85
CA GLU A 154 -4.25 -1.09 -2.41
C GLU A 154 -3.11 -0.33 -3.08
N VAL A 155 -1.93 -0.28 -2.44
CA VAL A 155 -0.77 0.41 -3.01
C VAL A 155 -0.31 -0.27 -4.30
N LEU A 156 -0.17 -1.60 -4.32
CA LEU A 156 0.34 -2.32 -5.48
C LEU A 156 -0.67 -2.28 -6.64
N GLU A 157 -1.96 -2.47 -6.35
CA GLU A 157 -3.02 -2.40 -7.36
C GLU A 157 -3.10 -1.03 -8.01
N ASN A 158 -3.18 0.03 -7.20
CA ASN A 158 -3.35 1.38 -7.72
C ASN A 158 -2.08 1.88 -8.41
N SER A 159 -0.89 1.49 -7.93
CA SER A 159 0.36 1.77 -8.65
C SER A 159 0.36 1.17 -10.05
N LEU A 160 -0.07 -0.09 -10.17
CA LEU A 160 -0.16 -0.77 -11.46
C LEU A 160 -1.24 -0.13 -12.36
N LYS A 161 -2.40 0.25 -11.80
CA LYS A 161 -3.48 0.96 -12.52
C LYS A 161 -2.98 2.31 -13.07
N ILE A 162 -2.30 3.11 -12.25
CA ILE A 162 -1.70 4.40 -12.65
C ILE A 162 -0.70 4.19 -13.78
N ARG A 163 0.27 3.27 -13.62
CA ARG A 163 1.31 3.03 -14.63
C ARG A 163 0.80 2.38 -15.92
N ARG A 164 -0.39 1.77 -15.92
CA ARG A 164 -1.07 1.29 -17.14
C ARG A 164 -1.71 2.42 -17.94
N LYS A 165 -2.15 3.51 -17.28
CA LYS A 165 -2.83 4.64 -17.92
C LYS A 165 -1.88 5.70 -18.47
N GLY A 166 -0.62 5.75 -18.00
CA GLY A 166 0.35 6.79 -18.37
C GLY A 166 1.73 6.28 -18.75
N THR A 167 2.68 7.20 -18.84
CA THR A 167 4.10 6.92 -19.16
C THR A 167 4.93 6.68 -17.90
N ARG A 168 5.78 5.65 -17.92
CA ARG A 168 6.77 5.34 -16.87
C ARG A 168 7.73 6.53 -16.65
N THR A 169 7.52 7.31 -15.59
CA THR A 169 8.35 8.51 -15.30
C THR A 169 9.67 8.17 -14.59
N HIS A 170 9.66 7.13 -13.76
CA HIS A 170 10.80 6.62 -12.99
C HIS A 170 10.50 5.20 -12.48
N ASP A 171 11.52 4.52 -11.96
CA ASP A 171 11.35 3.18 -11.38
C ASP A 171 11.05 3.25 -9.88
N VAL A 172 10.13 2.41 -9.44
CA VAL A 172 9.74 2.26 -8.03
C VAL A 172 10.04 0.85 -7.59
N LEU A 173 10.70 0.69 -6.45
CA LEU A 173 10.93 -0.60 -5.82
C LEU A 173 10.07 -0.69 -4.56
N PHE A 174 9.14 -1.63 -4.53
CA PHE A 174 8.43 -2.01 -3.32
C PHE A 174 9.28 -3.03 -2.55
N LEU A 175 9.49 -2.83 -1.25
CA LEU A 175 10.18 -3.79 -0.39
C LEU A 175 9.18 -4.32 0.64
N ILE A 176 8.98 -5.63 0.66
CA ILE A 176 8.16 -6.32 1.66
C ILE A 176 9.10 -7.08 2.58
N ASP A 177 9.21 -6.61 3.81
CA ASP A 177 9.88 -7.31 4.89
C ASP A 177 8.94 -8.35 5.50
N GLU A 178 9.50 -9.40 6.11
CA GLU A 178 8.73 -10.50 6.71
C GLU A 178 7.70 -11.12 5.72
N ALA A 179 8.09 -11.23 4.45
CA ALA A 179 7.15 -11.49 3.35
C ALA A 179 6.38 -12.81 3.44
N HIS A 180 6.80 -13.75 4.31
CA HIS A 180 6.05 -14.98 4.56
C HIS A 180 4.66 -14.71 5.16
N GLU A 181 4.46 -13.57 5.81
CA GLU A 181 3.16 -13.15 6.36
C GLU A 181 2.17 -12.67 5.28
N PHE A 182 2.67 -12.28 4.11
CA PHE A 182 1.89 -11.61 3.05
C PHE A 182 1.87 -12.38 1.72
N LEU A 183 2.83 -13.26 1.51
CA LEU A 183 3.00 -14.06 0.31
C LEU A 183 3.04 -15.57 0.62
N PRO A 184 2.08 -16.13 1.39
CA PRO A 184 2.12 -17.54 1.73
C PRO A 184 1.90 -18.42 0.49
N GLN A 185 2.50 -19.61 0.47
CA GLN A 185 2.26 -20.62 -0.57
C GLN A 185 0.80 -21.10 -0.58
N LYS A 186 0.17 -21.15 0.60
CA LYS A 186 -1.24 -21.48 0.80
C LYS A 186 -1.84 -20.45 1.74
N GLY A 187 -2.81 -19.69 1.25
CA GLY A 187 -3.57 -18.71 2.03
C GLY A 187 -5.06 -18.79 1.71
N SER A 188 -5.88 -18.14 2.52
CA SER A 188 -7.32 -18.02 2.29
C SER A 188 -7.79 -16.58 2.50
N GLY A 189 -8.93 -16.23 1.90
CA GLY A 189 -9.48 -14.88 1.99
C GLY A 189 -8.46 -13.80 1.60
N LYS A 190 -8.27 -12.81 2.49
CA LYS A 190 -7.36 -11.68 2.29
C LYS A 190 -5.89 -12.06 2.15
N GLU A 191 -5.45 -13.15 2.78
CA GLU A 191 -4.06 -13.60 2.66
C GLU A 191 -3.75 -14.05 1.23
N LYS A 192 -4.70 -14.80 0.64
CA LYS A 192 -4.60 -15.21 -0.76
C LYS A 192 -4.65 -14.00 -1.69
N GLU A 193 -5.57 -13.05 -1.44
CA GLU A 193 -5.67 -11.83 -2.24
C GLU A 193 -4.38 -10.99 -2.22
N CYS A 194 -3.73 -10.88 -1.06
CA CYS A 194 -2.44 -10.21 -0.92
C CYS A 194 -1.35 -10.95 -1.70
N ALA A 195 -1.26 -12.27 -1.53
CA ALA A 195 -0.30 -13.11 -2.25
C ALA A 195 -0.48 -13.02 -3.78
N ASP A 196 -1.71 -13.12 -4.26
CA ASP A 196 -2.07 -13.01 -5.68
C ASP A 196 -1.71 -11.62 -6.23
N THR A 197 -1.90 -10.56 -5.43
CA THR A 197 -1.54 -9.19 -5.82
C THR A 197 -0.03 -9.02 -5.96
N ILE A 198 0.73 -9.55 -5.00
CA ILE A 198 2.20 -9.55 -5.03
C ILE A 198 2.72 -10.36 -6.22
N GLU A 199 2.21 -11.58 -6.44
CA GLU A 199 2.59 -12.43 -7.57
C GLU A 199 2.28 -11.76 -8.92
N ARG A 200 1.12 -11.12 -9.03
CA ARG A 200 0.77 -10.35 -10.23
C ARG A 200 1.77 -9.22 -10.49
N LEU A 201 2.26 -8.56 -9.44
CA LEU A 201 3.29 -7.53 -9.58
C LEU A 201 4.64 -8.13 -10.00
N THR A 202 5.07 -9.27 -9.45
CA THR A 202 6.34 -9.89 -9.88
C THR A 202 6.32 -10.25 -11.36
N ARG A 203 5.17 -10.68 -11.89
CA ARG A 203 4.98 -11.01 -13.32
C ARG A 203 4.90 -9.78 -14.23
N MET A 204 4.19 -8.73 -13.82
CA MET A 204 3.84 -7.61 -14.72
C MET A 204 4.66 -6.34 -14.48
N GLY A 205 5.19 -6.14 -13.28
CA GLY A 205 5.72 -4.88 -12.80
C GLY A 205 6.88 -4.34 -13.64
N ARG A 206 7.75 -5.23 -14.17
CA ARG A 206 8.90 -4.87 -15.02
C ARG A 206 8.50 -3.99 -16.21
N LYS A 207 7.39 -4.29 -16.89
CA LYS A 207 6.90 -3.50 -18.03
C LYS A 207 6.58 -2.05 -17.63
N TYR A 208 6.18 -1.84 -16.38
CA TYR A 208 5.65 -0.58 -15.86
C TYR A 208 6.65 0.20 -14.98
N GLY A 209 7.89 -0.29 -14.85
CA GLY A 209 8.90 0.29 -13.95
C GLY A 209 8.55 0.10 -12.47
N LEU A 210 7.78 -0.94 -12.14
CA LEU A 210 7.43 -1.31 -10.77
C LEU A 210 8.16 -2.60 -10.42
N GLY A 211 9.21 -2.50 -9.62
CA GLY A 211 9.94 -3.63 -9.08
C GLY A 211 9.43 -4.01 -7.69
N ILE A 212 9.73 -5.24 -7.28
CA ILE A 212 9.48 -5.70 -5.91
C ILE A 212 10.71 -6.44 -5.38
N CYS A 213 10.99 -6.22 -4.11
CA CYS A 213 11.97 -6.93 -3.31
C CYS A 213 11.22 -7.65 -2.18
N ILE A 214 11.44 -8.95 -2.08
CA ILE A 214 10.81 -9.83 -1.09
C ILE A 214 11.91 -10.23 -0.12
N ALA A 215 11.78 -9.83 1.15
CA ALA A 215 12.69 -10.20 2.22
C ALA A 215 11.97 -11.13 3.21
N SER A 216 12.55 -12.29 3.49
CA SER A 216 12.01 -13.27 4.43
C SER A 216 13.08 -14.26 4.88
N GLN A 217 12.98 -14.66 6.14
CA GLN A 217 13.73 -15.72 6.80
C GLN A 217 13.05 -17.11 6.69
N ARG A 218 11.82 -17.18 6.16
CA ARG A 218 11.03 -18.41 6.00
C ARG A 218 10.72 -18.66 4.52
N VAL A 219 11.74 -18.94 3.72
CA VAL A 219 11.61 -19.03 2.25
C VAL A 219 10.65 -20.15 1.83
N ALA A 220 10.62 -21.28 2.55
CA ALA A 220 9.72 -22.40 2.22
C ALA A 220 8.23 -22.10 2.39
N TYR A 221 7.89 -21.03 3.10
CA TYR A 221 6.50 -20.60 3.30
C TYR A 221 6.03 -19.67 2.18
N LEU A 222 6.94 -19.19 1.33
CA LEU A 222 6.62 -18.25 0.26
C LEU A 222 5.99 -18.95 -0.95
N ASN A 223 5.12 -18.22 -1.64
CA ASN A 223 4.65 -18.60 -2.96
C ASN A 223 5.82 -18.73 -3.94
N THR A 224 6.11 -19.98 -4.34
CA THR A 224 7.22 -20.33 -5.24
C THR A 224 7.14 -19.63 -6.59
N THR A 225 5.94 -19.43 -7.14
CA THR A 225 5.73 -18.72 -8.42
C THR A 225 6.13 -17.25 -8.32
N ALA A 226 5.81 -16.60 -7.20
CA ALA A 226 6.16 -15.21 -7.00
C ALA A 226 7.68 -15.01 -6.86
N ILE A 227 8.35 -15.86 -6.09
CA ILE A 227 9.81 -15.77 -5.89
C ILE A 227 10.60 -16.23 -7.12
N SER A 228 10.11 -17.19 -7.92
CA SER A 228 10.78 -17.60 -9.16
C SER A 228 10.76 -16.51 -10.25
N ASN A 229 9.78 -15.61 -10.20
CA ASN A 229 9.75 -14.41 -11.05
C ASN A 229 10.75 -13.33 -10.59
N CYS A 230 11.39 -13.49 -9.43
CA CYS A 230 12.46 -12.58 -8.98
C CYS A 230 13.79 -12.99 -9.62
N HIS A 231 14.21 -12.25 -10.64
CA HIS A 231 15.42 -12.55 -11.40
C HIS A 231 16.73 -12.23 -10.67
N THR A 232 16.68 -11.68 -9.45
CA THR A 232 17.86 -11.41 -8.63
C THR A 232 17.54 -11.79 -7.20
N THR A 233 18.34 -12.68 -6.64
CA THR A 233 18.11 -13.26 -5.32
C THR A 233 19.38 -13.20 -4.50
N PHE A 234 19.24 -12.75 -3.26
CA PHE A 234 20.28 -12.74 -2.25
C PHE A 234 19.97 -13.84 -1.24
N ILE A 235 20.92 -14.75 -1.02
CA ILE A 235 20.76 -15.92 -0.15
C ILE A 235 21.78 -15.80 0.98
N GLY A 236 21.28 -15.56 2.19
CA GLY A 236 22.08 -15.54 3.40
C GLY A 236 22.09 -16.91 4.09
N SER A 237 22.25 -16.91 5.41
CA SER A 237 22.23 -18.15 6.19
C SER A 237 20.85 -18.80 6.19
N LEU A 238 20.78 -20.07 5.78
CA LEU A 238 19.56 -20.89 5.77
C LEU A 238 19.81 -22.20 6.54
N PRO A 239 19.64 -22.21 7.87
CA PRO A 239 19.96 -23.38 8.68
C PRO A 239 19.02 -24.56 8.44
N ARG A 240 17.80 -24.32 7.92
CA ARG A 240 16.77 -25.35 7.77
C ARG A 240 16.75 -25.94 6.37
N ASP A 241 16.69 -27.26 6.29
CA ASP A 241 16.72 -28.03 5.05
C ASP A 241 15.58 -27.67 4.11
N TYR A 242 14.37 -27.48 4.65
CA TYR A 242 13.21 -27.12 3.83
C TYR A 242 13.35 -25.74 3.17
N ASP A 243 13.99 -24.76 3.84
CA ASP A 243 14.21 -23.43 3.27
C ASP A 243 15.23 -23.52 2.13
N ARG A 244 16.28 -24.33 2.30
CA ARG A 244 17.24 -24.64 1.23
C ARG A 244 16.56 -25.37 0.07
N GLY A 245 15.68 -26.33 0.36
CA GLY A 245 14.88 -27.03 -0.66
C GLY A 245 14.01 -26.09 -1.47
N ALA A 246 13.38 -25.09 -0.85
CA ALA A 246 12.60 -24.07 -1.55
C ALA A 246 13.46 -23.21 -2.48
N VAL A 247 14.65 -22.79 -2.01
CA VAL A 247 15.62 -22.04 -2.83
C VAL A 247 16.14 -22.88 -4.01
N LYS A 248 16.45 -24.17 -3.80
CA LYS A 248 16.81 -25.12 -4.86
C LYS A 248 15.74 -25.17 -5.93
N ASN A 249 14.47 -25.34 -5.53
CA ASN A 249 13.36 -25.47 -6.46
C ASN A 249 13.06 -24.16 -7.20
N ALA A 250 13.22 -23.01 -6.55
CA ALA A 250 12.93 -21.71 -7.15
C ALA A 250 14.01 -21.22 -8.12
N TYR A 251 15.29 -21.51 -7.83
CA TYR A 251 16.44 -20.90 -8.53
C TYR A 251 17.41 -21.90 -9.15
N GLY A 252 17.16 -23.21 -9.03
CA GLY A 252 18.00 -24.25 -9.63
C GLY A 252 19.43 -24.30 -9.08
N ILE A 253 19.63 -23.88 -7.83
CA ILE A 253 20.93 -23.89 -7.16
C ILE A 253 21.24 -25.31 -6.66
N SER A 254 22.47 -25.76 -6.87
CA SER A 254 22.90 -27.10 -6.45
C SER A 254 22.98 -27.25 -4.93
N GLU A 255 22.78 -28.48 -4.45
CA GLU A 255 22.73 -28.76 -3.01
C GLU A 255 24.07 -28.51 -2.30
N ASP A 256 25.18 -28.75 -2.98
CA ASP A 256 26.53 -28.51 -2.46
C ASP A 256 26.81 -27.02 -2.20
N VAL A 257 26.30 -26.12 -3.05
CA VAL A 257 26.35 -24.67 -2.80
C VAL A 257 25.46 -24.32 -1.61
N LEU A 258 24.23 -24.84 -1.58
CA LEU A 258 23.29 -24.54 -0.50
C LEU A 258 23.76 -25.10 0.86
N ALA A 259 24.51 -26.19 0.89
CA ALA A 259 25.10 -26.71 2.13
C ALA A 259 26.08 -25.69 2.76
N GLN A 260 26.77 -24.89 1.95
CA GLN A 260 27.69 -23.86 2.45
C GLN A 260 26.97 -22.70 3.13
N VAL A 261 25.73 -22.39 2.74
CA VAL A 261 25.01 -21.25 3.32
C VAL A 261 24.63 -21.48 4.78
N VAL A 262 24.60 -22.73 5.25
CA VAL A 262 24.30 -23.07 6.65
C VAL A 262 25.29 -22.42 7.61
N THR A 263 26.56 -22.30 7.20
CA THR A 263 27.64 -21.76 8.03
C THR A 263 27.97 -20.31 7.71
N PHE A 264 27.14 -19.63 6.90
CA PHE A 264 27.38 -18.23 6.56
C PHE A 264 27.28 -17.33 7.79
N PRO A 265 28.34 -16.56 8.11
CA PRO A 265 28.23 -15.54 9.13
C PRO A 265 27.41 -14.34 8.61
N PRO A 266 26.92 -13.47 9.51
CA PRO A 266 26.21 -12.25 9.11
C PRO A 266 27.01 -11.42 8.10
N GLY A 267 26.32 -10.94 7.06
CA GLY A 267 26.93 -10.17 5.98
C GLY A 267 27.54 -11.00 4.85
N HIS A 268 27.54 -12.33 4.94
CA HIS A 268 27.88 -13.20 3.80
C HIS A 268 26.61 -13.62 3.06
N TRP A 269 26.66 -13.51 1.73
CA TRP A 269 25.54 -13.78 0.86
C TRP A 269 26.00 -14.50 -0.40
N TYR A 270 25.12 -15.30 -0.99
CA TYR A 270 25.17 -15.61 -2.40
C TYR A 270 24.23 -14.69 -3.16
N VAL A 271 24.66 -14.22 -4.34
CA VAL A 271 23.83 -13.50 -5.30
C VAL A 271 23.66 -14.38 -6.52
N VAL A 272 22.42 -14.62 -6.91
CA VAL A 272 22.06 -15.29 -8.16
C VAL A 272 21.23 -14.32 -8.98
N SER A 273 21.63 -14.06 -10.23
CA SER A 273 20.84 -13.21 -11.11
C SER A 273 21.06 -13.54 -12.58
N SER A 274 20.01 -13.99 -13.27
CA SER A 274 20.10 -14.25 -14.71
C SER A 274 20.32 -12.96 -15.52
N GLY A 275 19.79 -11.83 -15.04
CA GLY A 275 19.87 -10.55 -15.75
C GLY A 275 21.12 -9.74 -15.41
N ALA A 276 21.52 -9.66 -14.14
CA ALA A 276 22.57 -8.74 -13.69
C ALA A 276 23.98 -9.30 -13.86
N THR A 277 24.15 -10.62 -13.73
CA THR A 277 25.48 -11.27 -13.85
C THR A 277 25.73 -11.85 -15.24
N GLY A 278 24.68 -12.00 -16.06
CA GLY A 278 24.74 -12.74 -17.33
C GLY A 278 24.99 -14.25 -17.16
N MET A 279 25.03 -14.75 -15.92
CA MET A 279 25.26 -16.15 -15.60
C MET A 279 24.01 -16.76 -14.99
N ASN A 280 23.42 -17.73 -15.68
CA ASN A 280 22.25 -18.43 -15.18
C ASN A 280 22.66 -19.40 -14.07
N ASN A 281 22.01 -19.27 -12.91
CA ASN A 281 22.14 -20.18 -11.78
C ASN A 281 23.58 -20.33 -11.23
N VAL A 282 24.45 -19.34 -11.45
CA VAL A 282 25.80 -19.29 -10.86
C VAL A 282 25.77 -18.38 -9.63
N PRO A 283 25.91 -18.94 -8.42
CA PRO A 283 25.97 -18.17 -7.18
C PRO A 283 27.30 -17.42 -7.06
N ILE A 284 27.23 -16.09 -6.96
CA ILE A 284 28.39 -15.24 -6.69
C ILE A 284 28.43 -14.92 -5.20
N ARG A 285 29.55 -15.21 -4.55
CA ARG A 285 29.73 -14.87 -3.13
C ARG A 285 29.92 -13.36 -2.96
N LEU A 286 29.14 -12.77 -2.06
CA LEU A 286 29.18 -11.36 -1.69
C LEU A 286 29.41 -11.23 -0.18
N ILE A 287 30.27 -10.29 0.21
CA ILE A 287 30.48 -9.92 1.61
C ILE A 287 30.08 -8.45 1.76
N THR A 288 29.18 -8.17 2.70
CA THR A 288 28.66 -6.83 2.96
C THR A 288 29.07 -6.36 4.35
N GLU A 289 29.49 -5.10 4.44
CA GLU A 289 29.76 -4.44 5.71
C GLU A 289 28.52 -4.37 6.60
N ASN A 290 28.73 -4.32 7.92
CA ASN A 290 27.66 -4.08 8.88
C ASN A 290 27.07 -2.66 8.70
N LYS A 291 25.84 -2.60 8.17
CA LYS A 291 25.13 -1.34 7.92
C LYS A 291 24.58 -0.69 9.19
N GLU A 292 24.39 -1.43 10.28
CA GLU A 292 23.93 -0.83 11.55
C GLU A 292 24.93 0.20 12.06
N LYS A 293 26.23 -0.10 11.98
CA LYS A 293 27.30 0.83 12.35
C LYS A 293 27.23 2.12 11.51
N ARG A 294 27.13 1.96 10.20
CA ARG A 294 27.03 3.09 9.26
C ARG A 294 25.77 3.93 9.52
N LEU A 295 24.63 3.31 9.82
CA LEU A 295 23.39 4.00 10.15
C LEU A 295 23.49 4.73 11.49
N ALA A 296 24.06 4.08 12.50
CA ALA A 296 24.26 4.66 13.82
C ALA A 296 25.16 5.91 13.74
N GLU A 297 26.29 5.82 13.03
CA GLU A 297 27.18 6.96 12.75
C GLU A 297 26.43 8.06 11.98
N PHE A 298 25.66 7.71 10.94
CA PHE A 298 24.86 8.68 10.19
C PHE A 298 23.84 9.43 11.08
N PHE A 299 23.12 8.73 11.95
CA PHE A 299 22.13 9.37 12.83
C PHE A 299 22.79 10.26 13.88
N ARG A 300 23.95 9.85 14.41
CA ARG A 300 24.76 10.67 15.31
C ARG A 300 25.22 11.95 14.61
N ASP A 301 25.84 11.82 13.44
CA ASP A 301 26.40 12.96 12.69
C ASP A 301 25.30 13.95 12.23
N LYS A 302 24.04 13.51 12.18
CA LYS A 302 22.87 14.35 11.91
C LYS A 302 22.18 14.90 13.15
N ASN A 303 22.70 14.66 14.36
CA ASN A 303 22.10 15.03 15.64
C ASN A 303 20.65 14.53 15.76
N LEU A 304 20.41 13.28 15.34
CA LEU A 304 19.09 12.64 15.36
C LEU A 304 18.94 11.61 16.48
N LEU A 305 19.99 11.35 17.26
CA LEU A 305 19.98 10.43 18.40
C LEU A 305 19.64 11.17 19.69
N SER A 306 18.90 10.51 20.58
CA SER A 306 18.76 10.96 21.96
C SER A 306 19.97 10.52 22.79
N PRO A 307 20.25 11.13 23.96
CA PRO A 307 21.34 10.70 24.83
C PRO A 307 21.26 9.21 25.22
N GLU A 308 20.06 8.69 25.44
CA GLU A 308 19.83 7.28 25.76
C GLU A 308 20.15 6.39 24.56
N ALA A 309 19.76 6.80 23.35
CA ALA A 309 20.07 6.08 22.12
C ALA A 309 21.58 6.05 21.83
N GLU A 310 22.29 7.16 22.07
CA GLU A 310 23.75 7.17 21.94
C GLU A 310 24.44 6.23 22.92
N THR A 311 23.99 6.21 24.16
CA THR A 311 24.52 5.29 25.20
C THR A 311 24.32 3.84 24.77
N PHE A 312 23.09 3.48 24.37
CA PHE A 312 22.76 2.15 23.86
C PHE A 312 23.63 1.74 22.66
N LEU A 313 23.86 2.66 21.70
CA LEU A 313 24.66 2.38 20.51
C LEU A 313 26.16 2.24 20.83
N LYS A 314 26.68 2.98 21.82
CA LYS A 314 28.06 2.83 22.33
C LYS A 314 28.26 1.49 23.02
N GLU A 315 27.33 1.06 23.87
CA GLU A 315 27.37 -0.26 24.53
C GLU A 315 27.42 -1.41 23.51
N ARG A 316 26.71 -1.28 22.40
CA ARG A 316 26.73 -2.23 21.28
C ARG A 316 27.92 -2.08 20.33
N LYS A 317 28.85 -1.15 20.59
CA LYS A 317 30.01 -0.82 19.73
C LYS A 317 29.62 -0.45 18.29
N LEU A 318 28.41 0.09 18.10
CA LEU A 318 27.91 0.56 16.81
C LEU A 318 28.35 2.01 16.51
N ILE A 319 28.83 2.72 17.51
CA ILE A 319 29.41 4.05 17.40
C ILE A 319 30.71 4.06 18.23
N LYS A 320 31.72 4.82 17.80
CA LYS A 320 32.96 4.99 18.57
C LYS A 320 32.65 5.64 19.93
N SER A 321 33.18 5.05 21.00
CA SER A 321 33.37 5.75 22.27
C SER A 321 34.41 6.86 22.05
N GLU A 322 34.12 8.08 22.47
CA GLU A 322 35.13 9.14 22.53
C GLU A 322 36.20 8.83 23.56
#